data_AF-A0A821U9U8-F1
#
_entry.id   AF-A0A821U9U8-F1
#
_cell.length_a   1.000
_cell.length_b   1.000
_cell.length_c   1.000
_cell.angle_alpha   90.00
_cell.angle_beta   90.00
_cell.angle_gamma   90.00
#
_symmetry.space_group_name_H-M   'P 1'
#
loop_
_entity.id
_entity.type
_entity.pdbx_description
1 polymer ?
#
loop_
_entity_poly.entity_id
_entity_poly.type
_entity_poly.pdbx_seq_one_letter_code
_entity_poly.pdbx_strand_id
1 'polypeptide(L)'
;NDIPIWDISLDQWEDTVHINLTSYFLYVREYLILIGSVAGKFGRANHIDYATAKGVHTAFQGRRSTFDVTFKLAQKDPSGRPTTGIVYHPAKNGYATNNFNSDLDIYGNGVLTSSGVAWYPDSGMSNANLARIVYNGRYLYGNTNDEFSSVLTHEFGHWLNLFHTFEHGCVNSSEGQCDRTGDRVCDTPQTVGNQGCKPVHNCLGQLVNGENYMDYSGAYGCYRMFTVGQVARMEAAMQHPARKPLWQPQNLIATGVAGNN
;
A
#
# COMPACT_ATOMS: atom_id res chain seq x y z
N ASN A 1 -4.93 0.00 -33.06
CA ASN A 1 -5.06 -1.36 -33.61
C ASN A 1 -4.54 -2.31 -32.57
N ASP A 2 -5.44 -2.89 -31.79
CA ASP A 2 -5.06 -3.81 -30.72
C ASP A 2 -4.68 -5.15 -31.36
N ILE A 3 -3.41 -5.53 -31.22
CA ILE A 3 -2.90 -6.84 -31.61
C ILE A 3 -2.73 -7.70 -30.36
N PRO A 4 -3.02 -9.01 -30.43
CA PRO A 4 -2.77 -9.91 -29.33
C PRO A 4 -1.29 -9.89 -28.88
N ILE A 5 -1.03 -10.10 -27.59
CA ILE A 5 0.32 -9.97 -27.01
C ILE A 5 1.35 -10.95 -27.62
N TRP A 6 0.87 -12.07 -28.16
CA TRP A 6 1.70 -13.06 -28.87
C TRP A 6 1.98 -12.68 -30.32
N ASP A 7 1.32 -11.66 -30.85
CA ASP A 7 1.48 -11.14 -32.21
C ASP A 7 2.29 -9.81 -32.24
N ILE A 8 2.84 -9.39 -31.09
CA ILE A 8 3.69 -8.19 -30.99
C ILE A 8 5.09 -8.51 -31.52
N SER A 9 5.63 -7.65 -32.40
CA SER A 9 7.00 -7.81 -32.90
C SER A 9 8.04 -7.55 -31.80
N LEU A 10 9.23 -8.15 -31.92
CA LEU A 10 10.32 -7.93 -30.97
C LEU A 10 10.67 -6.44 -30.85
N ASP A 11 10.74 -5.71 -31.97
CA ASP A 11 10.99 -4.26 -31.98
C ASP A 11 9.90 -3.46 -31.24
N GLN A 12 8.62 -3.84 -31.39
CA GLN A 12 7.53 -3.22 -30.62
C GLN A 12 7.58 -3.57 -29.14
N TRP A 13 7.98 -4.80 -28.81
CA TRP A 13 8.13 -5.24 -27.43
C TRP A 13 9.30 -4.50 -26.75
N GLU A 14 10.42 -4.38 -27.45
CA GLU A 14 11.59 -3.61 -27.01
C GLU A 14 11.25 -2.12 -26.87
N ASP A 15 10.56 -1.51 -27.83
CA ASP A 15 10.06 -0.13 -27.70
C ASP A 15 9.14 0.02 -26.48
N THR A 16 8.27 -0.95 -26.21
CA THR A 16 7.37 -0.93 -25.03
C THR A 16 8.14 -0.95 -23.71
N VAL A 17 9.26 -1.66 -23.65
CA VAL A 17 10.14 -1.77 -22.48
C VAL A 17 11.13 -0.59 -22.40
N HIS A 18 11.52 -0.02 -23.54
CA HIS A 18 12.44 1.10 -23.67
C HIS A 18 11.77 2.48 -23.65
N ILE A 19 10.43 2.56 -23.51
CA ILE A 19 9.74 3.81 -23.20
C ILE A 19 10.26 4.34 -21.87
N ASN A 20 11.13 5.33 -22.01
CA ASN A 20 11.82 6.11 -21.02
C ASN A 20 10.88 6.57 -19.89
N LEU A 21 10.89 5.85 -18.76
CA LEU A 21 10.20 6.16 -17.50
C LEU A 21 10.78 7.44 -16.89
N THR A 22 10.40 8.60 -17.43
CA THR A 22 10.84 9.93 -16.94
C THR A 22 9.92 10.53 -15.87
N SER A 23 9.00 9.73 -15.32
CA SER A 23 8.08 10.15 -14.25
C SER A 23 8.55 9.66 -12.89
N TYR A 24 8.83 10.60 -11.98
CA TYR A 24 9.31 10.35 -10.62
C TYR A 24 8.18 10.12 -9.59
N PHE A 25 6.96 9.79 -9.98
CA PHE A 25 5.89 9.41 -9.04
C PHE A 25 4.96 8.35 -9.66
N LEU A 26 4.49 7.41 -8.84
CA LEU A 26 3.30 6.59 -9.16
C LEU A 26 2.10 7.24 -8.49
N TYR A 27 1.14 7.62 -9.33
CA TYR A 27 -0.10 8.26 -8.92
C TYR A 27 -1.23 7.24 -8.96
N VAL A 28 -1.79 6.93 -7.79
CA VAL A 28 -2.97 6.07 -7.69
C VAL A 28 -4.15 6.94 -7.25
N ARG A 29 -4.92 7.41 -8.24
CA ARG A 29 -6.32 7.82 -8.00
C ARG A 29 -7.15 6.56 -7.81
N GLU A 30 -8.36 6.69 -7.25
CA GLU A 30 -9.27 5.60 -6.85
C GLU A 30 -9.68 4.58 -7.95
N TYR A 31 -9.02 4.59 -9.11
CA TYR A 31 -9.20 3.76 -10.29
C TYR A 31 -8.05 2.76 -10.53
N LEU A 32 -7.03 2.76 -9.68
CA LEU A 32 -5.90 1.86 -9.73
C LEU A 32 -5.96 0.96 -8.51
N ILE A 33 -6.47 -0.24 -8.72
CA ILE A 33 -6.40 -1.26 -7.70
C ILE A 33 -5.14 -2.08 -8.16
N LEU A 34 -3.98 -1.99 -7.47
CA LEU A 34 -2.68 -2.65 -7.80
C LEU A 34 -2.45 -4.08 -7.23
N ILE A 35 -2.14 -5.07 -8.07
CA ILE A 35 -1.92 -6.48 -7.68
C ILE A 35 -0.71 -6.63 -6.75
N GLY A 36 -0.94 -7.27 -5.60
CA GLY A 36 0.09 -7.79 -4.72
C GLY A 36 -0.48 -8.66 -3.60
N SER A 37 -0.92 -9.88 -3.91
CA SER A 37 -0.94 -10.97 -2.92
C SER A 37 0.17 -11.95 -3.27
N VAL A 38 1.23 -11.97 -2.46
CA VAL A 38 2.16 -13.10 -2.37
C VAL A 38 2.34 -13.56 -0.93
N ALA A 39 1.30 -13.44 -0.10
CA ALA A 39 1.27 -14.12 1.17
C ALA A 39 1.02 -15.63 0.95
N GLY A 40 2.09 -16.35 0.58
CA GLY A 40 2.37 -17.71 1.06
C GLY A 40 1.48 -18.86 0.59
N LYS A 41 1.32 -19.08 -0.72
CA LYS A 41 0.59 -20.28 -1.21
C LYS A 41 1.44 -21.41 -1.80
N PHE A 42 2.67 -21.16 -2.28
CA PHE A 42 3.49 -22.22 -2.87
C PHE A 42 4.99 -22.05 -2.60
N GLY A 43 5.57 -22.94 -1.77
CA GLY A 43 7.02 -23.15 -1.68
C GLY A 43 7.51 -24.04 -2.82
N ARG A 44 8.71 -23.79 -3.36
CA ARG A 44 9.37 -24.68 -4.34
C ARG A 44 10.26 -25.70 -3.63
N ALA A 45 10.25 -26.94 -4.12
CA ALA A 45 11.14 -27.99 -3.63
C ALA A 45 12.63 -27.60 -3.78
N ASN A 46 13.45 -27.96 -2.79
CA ASN A 46 14.90 -27.74 -2.68
C ASN A 46 15.37 -26.29 -2.42
N HIS A 47 14.48 -25.38 -2.04
CA HIS A 47 14.82 -24.11 -1.38
C HIS A 47 14.37 -24.17 0.09
N ILE A 48 15.06 -23.45 0.99
CA ILE A 48 14.46 -23.10 2.29
C ILE A 48 13.10 -22.48 1.94
N ASP A 49 12.02 -23.05 2.48
CA ASP A 49 10.67 -22.71 2.04
C ASP A 49 10.48 -21.19 2.11
N TYR A 50 9.94 -20.58 1.06
CA TYR A 50 9.71 -19.13 0.99
C TYR A 50 8.82 -18.67 2.17
N ALA A 51 7.90 -19.56 2.62
CA ALA A 51 7.11 -19.36 3.82
C ALA A 51 7.93 -19.46 5.13
N THR A 52 9.05 -20.20 5.14
CA THR A 52 9.99 -20.30 6.26
C THR A 52 10.98 -19.14 6.30
N ALA A 53 11.43 -18.61 5.15
CA ALA A 53 12.32 -17.45 5.07
C ALA A 53 11.61 -16.09 5.32
N LYS A 54 10.30 -16.00 5.03
CA LYS A 54 9.44 -14.85 5.37
C LYS A 54 8.39 -15.21 6.43
N GLY A 55 8.71 -16.17 7.29
CA GLY A 55 7.88 -16.55 8.43
C GLY A 55 7.76 -15.39 9.41
N VAL A 56 6.54 -15.15 9.91
CA VAL A 56 6.30 -14.20 10.99
C VAL A 56 6.90 -14.75 12.29
N HIS A 57 7.49 -13.87 13.11
CA HIS A 57 7.99 -14.22 14.43
C HIS A 57 6.92 -14.98 15.24
N THR A 58 7.31 -16.09 15.86
CA THR A 58 6.38 -17.05 16.49
C THR A 58 5.40 -16.41 17.47
N ALA A 59 5.84 -15.40 18.23
CA ALA A 59 5.01 -14.64 19.16
C ALA A 59 3.82 -13.91 18.49
N PHE A 60 3.89 -13.62 17.19
CA PHE A 60 2.86 -12.89 16.43
C PHE A 60 2.13 -13.75 15.41
N GLN A 61 2.53 -15.01 15.20
CA GLN A 61 1.88 -15.91 14.24
C GLN A 61 0.38 -16.05 14.50
N GLY A 62 -0.02 -16.21 15.77
CA GLY A 62 -1.43 -16.33 16.16
C GLY A 62 -2.25 -15.04 16.01
N ARG A 63 -1.60 -13.90 15.74
CA ARG A 63 -2.25 -12.60 15.50
C ARG A 63 -2.32 -12.25 14.03
N ARG A 64 -1.63 -12.99 13.15
CA ARG A 64 -1.58 -12.71 11.72
C ARG A 64 -2.94 -12.94 11.06
N SER A 65 -3.31 -12.03 10.17
CA SER A 65 -4.44 -12.19 9.28
C SER A 65 -4.12 -11.67 7.89
N THR A 66 -4.94 -12.07 6.92
CA THR A 66 -4.88 -11.64 5.53
C THR A 66 -6.16 -10.93 5.17
N PHE A 67 -6.05 -9.72 4.63
CA PHE A 67 -7.18 -9.02 4.05
C PHE A 67 -7.35 -9.44 2.59
N ASP A 68 -8.47 -10.06 2.27
CA ASP A 68 -8.75 -10.52 0.91
C ASP A 68 -9.33 -9.38 0.07
N VAL A 69 -8.46 -8.73 -0.69
CA VAL A 69 -8.82 -7.67 -1.62
C VAL A 69 -8.07 -7.91 -2.92
N THR A 70 -8.80 -7.83 -4.03
CA THR A 70 -8.22 -7.92 -5.36
C THR A 70 -8.19 -6.55 -5.99
N PHE A 71 -7.06 -6.32 -6.62
CA PHE A 71 -6.68 -5.05 -7.16
C PHE A 71 -6.53 -5.17 -8.71
N LYS A 72 -7.38 -4.48 -9.48
CA LYS A 72 -7.43 -4.36 -10.94
C LYS A 72 -7.21 -2.92 -11.45
N LEU A 73 -6.48 -2.78 -12.56
CA LEU A 73 -6.43 -1.55 -13.35
C LEU A 73 -7.78 -1.32 -14.04
N ALA A 74 -8.28 -0.07 -14.01
CA ALA A 74 -9.45 0.31 -14.80
C ALA A 74 -9.20 0.07 -16.29
N GLN A 75 -10.19 -0.52 -16.97
CA GLN A 75 -10.17 -0.76 -18.42
C GLN A 75 -11.00 0.27 -19.19
N LYS A 76 -11.78 1.09 -18.47
CA LYS A 76 -12.54 2.22 -19.03
C LYS A 76 -12.22 3.52 -18.30
N ASP A 77 -12.07 4.60 -19.06
CA ASP A 77 -11.90 5.96 -18.54
C ASP A 77 -13.25 6.56 -18.07
N PRO A 78 -13.27 7.75 -17.43
CA PRO A 78 -14.52 8.37 -16.98
C PRO A 78 -15.53 8.72 -18.08
N SER A 79 -15.11 8.75 -19.36
CA SER A 79 -15.98 8.91 -20.52
C SER A 79 -16.43 7.57 -21.12
N GLY A 80 -16.06 6.44 -20.51
CA GLY A 80 -16.40 5.09 -20.93
C GLY A 80 -15.51 4.52 -22.04
N ARG A 81 -14.43 5.20 -22.43
CA ARG A 81 -13.52 4.75 -23.50
C ARG A 81 -12.46 3.78 -22.95
N PRO A 82 -11.93 2.85 -23.76
CA PRO A 82 -10.85 1.97 -23.34
C PRO A 82 -9.64 2.72 -22.79
N THR A 83 -9.03 2.20 -21.73
CA THR A 83 -7.80 2.72 -21.12
C THR A 83 -6.96 1.58 -20.55
N THR A 84 -5.66 1.82 -20.39
CA THR A 84 -4.74 0.93 -19.68
C THR A 84 -4.84 1.08 -18.15
N GLY A 85 -5.60 2.08 -17.69
CA GLY A 85 -5.66 2.46 -16.27
C GLY A 85 -4.44 3.27 -15.80
N ILE A 86 -3.50 3.56 -16.71
CA ILE A 86 -2.28 4.30 -16.42
C ILE A 86 -2.27 5.57 -17.28
N VAL A 87 -2.16 6.72 -16.62
CA VAL A 87 -2.00 8.01 -17.29
C VAL A 87 -0.59 8.51 -17.02
N TYR A 88 0.16 8.72 -18.09
CA TYR A 88 1.50 9.31 -18.03
C TYR A 88 1.39 10.82 -18.14
N HIS A 89 2.08 11.52 -17.26
CA HIS A 89 2.26 12.95 -17.32
C HIS A 89 3.74 13.26 -17.54
N PRO A 90 4.07 14.35 -18.26
CA PRO A 90 5.43 14.91 -18.22
C PRO A 90 5.82 15.19 -16.76
N ALA A 91 7.12 15.16 -16.45
CA ALA A 91 7.63 15.37 -15.10
C ALA A 91 6.97 16.59 -14.41
N LYS A 92 6.29 16.31 -13.29
CA LYS A 92 5.60 17.27 -12.43
C LYS A 92 5.77 16.81 -10.98
N ASN A 93 5.57 17.74 -10.05
CA ASN A 93 5.88 17.65 -8.62
C ASN A 93 4.63 17.97 -7.76
N GLY A 94 4.74 17.90 -6.43
CA GLY A 94 3.65 18.38 -5.55
C GLY A 94 2.32 17.64 -5.65
N TYR A 95 2.30 16.39 -6.10
CA TYR A 95 1.04 15.65 -6.31
C TYR A 95 0.20 15.47 -5.04
N ALA A 96 0.79 15.63 -3.84
CA ALA A 96 0.05 15.60 -2.60
C ALA A 96 -0.54 16.95 -2.18
N THR A 97 0.10 18.06 -2.52
CA THR A 97 -0.30 19.42 -2.10
C THR A 97 -0.74 20.32 -3.25
N ASN A 98 -0.73 19.81 -4.48
CA ASN A 98 -0.84 20.56 -5.73
C ASN A 98 0.17 21.72 -5.83
N ASN A 99 1.34 21.61 -5.15
CA ASN A 99 2.36 22.66 -5.07
C ASN A 99 3.68 22.23 -5.71
N PHE A 100 3.99 22.81 -6.87
CA PHE A 100 4.85 22.23 -7.90
C PHE A 100 6.32 22.72 -7.84
N ASN A 101 7.03 22.53 -6.72
CA ASN A 101 8.38 23.11 -6.52
C ASN A 101 9.60 22.15 -6.61
N SER A 102 9.48 20.83 -6.40
CA SER A 102 10.59 19.87 -6.68
C SER A 102 10.16 18.41 -6.86
N ASP A 103 10.86 17.65 -7.72
CA ASP A 103 10.48 16.30 -8.20
C ASP A 103 10.57 15.18 -7.16
N LEU A 104 10.98 15.47 -5.93
CA LEU A 104 11.18 14.48 -4.85
C LEU A 104 10.42 14.83 -3.57
N ASP A 105 9.75 15.97 -3.57
CA ASP A 105 9.07 16.50 -2.41
C ASP A 105 7.57 16.29 -2.56
N ILE A 106 7.07 15.24 -1.92
CA ILE A 106 5.65 14.88 -1.96
C ILE A 106 4.79 16.06 -1.48
N TYR A 107 5.24 16.80 -0.46
CA TYR A 107 4.46 17.84 0.22
C TYR A 107 4.80 19.27 -0.21
N GLY A 108 5.91 19.50 -0.91
CA GLY A 108 6.41 20.83 -1.22
C GLY A 108 7.00 21.56 0.00
N ASN A 109 7.45 20.82 1.03
CA ASN A 109 7.97 21.36 2.30
C ASN A 109 9.50 21.22 2.47
N GLY A 110 10.22 20.79 1.44
CA GLY A 110 11.66 20.55 1.43
C GLY A 110 12.09 19.15 1.88
N VAL A 111 11.17 18.26 2.29
CA VAL A 111 11.49 16.90 2.74
C VAL A 111 11.45 15.93 1.56
N LEU A 112 12.62 15.39 1.20
CA LEU A 112 12.79 14.53 0.01
C LEU A 112 12.76 13.03 0.31
N THR A 113 12.65 12.64 1.58
CA THR A 113 12.77 11.25 2.04
C THR A 113 11.44 10.54 2.28
N SER A 114 10.32 11.20 1.97
CA SER A 114 9.00 10.59 2.09
C SER A 114 8.81 9.59 0.96
N SER A 115 8.57 8.32 1.30
CA SER A 115 8.37 7.24 0.33
C SER A 115 6.96 7.24 -0.26
N GLY A 116 5.96 7.68 0.50
CA GLY A 116 4.59 7.77 0.06
C GLY A 116 3.71 8.62 0.98
N VAL A 117 2.44 8.74 0.57
CA VAL A 117 1.34 9.27 1.37
C VAL A 117 0.03 8.70 0.87
N ALA A 118 -0.87 8.38 1.79
CA ALA A 118 -2.24 8.00 1.50
C ALA A 118 -3.25 8.84 2.30
N TRP A 119 -4.41 9.09 1.69
CA TRP A 119 -5.53 9.69 2.38
C TRP A 119 -6.36 8.61 3.05
N TYR A 120 -6.62 8.81 4.35
CA TYR A 120 -7.63 8.08 5.09
C TYR A 120 -9.01 8.16 4.43
N PRO A 121 -9.93 7.23 4.72
CA PRO A 121 -11.31 7.34 4.26
C PRO A 121 -11.95 8.66 4.73
N ASP A 122 -12.16 9.57 3.78
CA ASP A 122 -12.75 10.88 4.03
C ASP A 122 -13.67 11.24 2.86
N SER A 123 -14.96 11.41 3.15
CA SER A 123 -15.97 11.68 2.11
C SER A 123 -15.80 13.07 1.49
N GLY A 124 -15.33 14.07 2.25
CA GLY A 124 -15.11 15.42 1.72
C GLY A 124 -13.99 15.43 0.69
N MET A 125 -12.85 14.83 1.02
CA MET A 125 -11.69 14.70 0.14
C MET A 125 -11.99 13.83 -1.08
N SER A 126 -12.77 12.75 -0.90
CA SER A 126 -13.13 11.87 -2.02
C SER A 126 -14.12 12.54 -2.97
N ASN A 127 -15.17 13.21 -2.44
CA ASN A 127 -16.12 13.98 -3.24
C ASN A 127 -15.47 15.16 -3.96
N ALA A 128 -14.44 15.77 -3.36
CA ALA A 128 -13.63 16.82 -3.97
C ALA A 128 -12.58 16.27 -4.96
N ASN A 129 -12.49 14.95 -5.16
CA ASN A 129 -11.51 14.29 -6.02
C ASN A 129 -10.04 14.58 -5.62
N LEU A 130 -9.82 14.71 -4.31
CA LEU A 130 -8.53 14.99 -3.68
C LEU A 130 -7.92 13.76 -3.00
N ALA A 131 -8.73 12.78 -2.59
CA ALA A 131 -8.24 11.53 -1.99
C ALA A 131 -7.45 10.70 -3.02
N ARG A 132 -6.30 10.16 -2.61
CA ARG A 132 -5.36 9.44 -3.48
C ARG A 132 -4.33 8.67 -2.65
N ILE A 133 -3.47 7.93 -3.32
CA ILE A 133 -2.17 7.49 -2.81
C ILE A 133 -1.10 8.04 -3.75
N VAL A 134 -0.03 8.60 -3.18
CA VAL A 134 1.10 9.14 -3.93
C VAL A 134 2.36 8.45 -3.45
N TYR A 135 3.15 7.93 -4.38
CA TYR A 135 4.44 7.30 -4.09
C TYR A 135 5.56 8.10 -4.71
N ASN A 136 6.61 8.36 -3.94
CA ASN A 136 7.82 8.97 -4.44
C ASN A 136 8.57 7.99 -5.33
N GLY A 137 8.69 8.34 -6.61
CA GLY A 137 9.27 7.52 -7.65
C GLY A 137 10.76 7.30 -7.53
N ARG A 138 11.47 8.07 -6.69
CA ARG A 138 12.83 7.70 -6.26
C ARG A 138 12.86 6.35 -5.56
N TYR A 139 11.79 6.00 -4.85
CA TYR A 139 11.68 4.72 -4.18
C TYR A 139 11.17 3.63 -5.13
N LEU A 140 10.46 3.99 -6.20
CA LEU A 140 9.94 3.06 -7.24
C LEU A 140 10.97 2.73 -8.33
N TYR A 141 11.71 3.72 -8.83
CA TYR A 141 12.50 3.62 -10.05
C TYR A 141 13.74 2.74 -9.85
N GLY A 142 13.85 1.67 -10.66
CA GLY A 142 14.94 0.71 -10.58
C GLY A 142 14.91 -0.19 -9.34
N ASN A 143 13.88 -0.07 -8.50
CA ASN A 143 13.79 -0.78 -7.24
C ASN A 143 12.81 -1.96 -7.36
N THR A 144 13.36 -3.14 -7.59
CA THR A 144 12.60 -4.39 -7.79
C THR A 144 12.64 -5.32 -6.57
N ASN A 145 13.12 -4.84 -5.42
CA ASN A 145 13.16 -5.65 -4.21
C ASN A 145 11.74 -5.83 -3.61
N ASP A 146 11.49 -6.97 -2.99
CA ASP A 146 10.21 -7.30 -2.33
C ASP A 146 9.84 -6.26 -1.25
N GLU A 147 10.87 -5.62 -0.70
CA GLU A 147 10.79 -4.62 0.34
C GLU A 147 10.18 -3.31 -0.16
N PHE A 148 10.39 -2.98 -1.44
CA PHE A 148 9.70 -1.88 -2.10
C PHE A 148 8.20 -2.15 -2.29
N SER A 149 7.81 -3.38 -2.67
CA SER A 149 6.39 -3.78 -2.71
C SER A 149 5.71 -3.60 -1.35
N SER A 150 6.48 -3.71 -0.26
CA SER A 150 5.95 -3.58 1.08
C SER A 150 5.72 -2.11 1.50
N VAL A 151 6.34 -1.13 0.84
CA VAL A 151 5.99 0.30 0.96
C VAL A 151 4.61 0.56 0.35
N LEU A 152 4.29 -0.09 -0.78
CA LEU A 152 2.94 -0.01 -1.35
C LEU A 152 1.91 -0.56 -0.35
N THR A 153 2.19 -1.72 0.24
CA THR A 153 1.33 -2.32 1.27
C THR A 153 1.10 -1.38 2.47
N HIS A 154 2.14 -0.66 2.91
CA HIS A 154 2.04 0.32 4.00
C HIS A 154 1.08 1.46 3.68
N GLU A 155 1.25 2.13 2.54
CA GLU A 155 0.37 3.25 2.14
C GLU A 155 -1.08 2.79 1.88
N PHE A 156 -1.27 1.57 1.34
CA PHE A 156 -2.60 0.99 1.24
C PHE A 156 -3.23 0.70 2.61
N GLY A 157 -2.42 0.34 3.62
CA GLY A 157 -2.88 0.25 4.99
C GLY A 157 -3.51 1.55 5.49
N HIS A 158 -2.84 2.69 5.26
CA HIS A 158 -3.39 4.01 5.57
C HIS A 158 -4.66 4.33 4.77
N TRP A 159 -4.68 4.03 3.48
CA TRP A 159 -5.87 4.21 2.63
C TRP A 159 -7.08 3.38 3.13
N LEU A 160 -6.80 2.24 3.77
CA LEU A 160 -7.72 1.35 4.46
C LEU A 160 -7.85 1.64 5.98
N ASN A 161 -7.54 2.87 6.40
CA ASN A 161 -7.77 3.38 7.76
C ASN A 161 -6.87 2.81 8.87
N LEU A 162 -5.71 2.26 8.54
CA LEU A 162 -4.72 1.86 9.54
C LEU A 162 -3.82 3.02 9.92
N PHE A 163 -3.60 3.21 11.21
CA PHE A 163 -2.58 4.13 11.70
C PHE A 163 -1.23 3.42 11.81
N HIS A 164 -0.17 4.19 11.97
CA HIS A 164 1.12 3.63 12.35
C HIS A 164 1.00 2.89 13.67
N THR A 165 1.69 1.75 13.84
CA THR A 165 1.69 0.99 15.11
C THR A 165 2.26 1.79 16.28
N PHE A 166 3.02 2.85 16.00
CA PHE A 166 3.61 3.77 16.96
C PHE A 166 2.84 5.08 17.12
N GLU A 167 1.63 5.18 16.58
CA GLU A 167 0.78 6.35 16.76
C GLU A 167 0.63 6.64 18.26
N HIS A 168 0.90 7.88 18.67
CA HIS A 168 0.94 8.30 20.09
C HIS A 168 1.92 7.54 21.01
N GLY A 169 2.81 6.72 20.46
CA GLY A 169 3.89 6.06 21.20
C GLY A 169 3.43 5.00 22.20
N CYS A 170 4.29 4.73 23.19
CA CYS A 170 4.01 3.79 24.27
C CYS A 170 3.71 4.54 25.57
N VAL A 171 2.49 4.35 26.12
CA VAL A 171 2.01 5.02 27.32
C VAL A 171 1.26 4.02 28.19
N ASN A 172 1.76 3.77 29.41
CA ASN A 172 1.22 2.73 30.30
C ASN A 172 -0.27 2.90 30.60
N SER A 173 -0.77 4.13 30.72
CA SER A 173 -2.20 4.39 30.99
C SER A 173 -3.12 4.11 29.81
N SER A 174 -2.58 3.86 28.62
CA SER A 174 -3.35 3.74 27.37
C SER A 174 -3.57 2.30 26.92
N GLU A 175 -2.80 1.32 27.42
CA GLU A 175 -2.87 -0.08 26.96
C GLU A 175 -4.27 -0.70 27.13
N GLY A 176 -4.95 -0.40 28.24
CA GLY A 176 -6.33 -0.87 28.48
C GLY A 176 -7.40 -0.20 27.62
N GLN A 177 -7.02 0.77 26.77
CA GLN A 177 -7.89 1.56 25.90
C GLN A 177 -7.39 1.50 24.44
N CYS A 178 -6.81 0.37 24.06
CA CYS A 178 -6.24 0.12 22.73
C CYS A 178 -7.23 0.27 21.56
N ASP A 179 -8.54 0.34 21.80
CA ASP A 179 -9.56 0.62 20.78
C ASP A 179 -9.71 2.12 20.47
N ARG A 180 -9.21 2.98 21.36
CA ARG A 180 -9.40 4.45 21.32
C ARG A 180 -8.09 5.22 21.30
N THR A 181 -7.03 4.62 21.81
CA THR A 181 -5.69 5.19 21.91
C THR A 181 -4.72 4.47 20.97
N GLY A 182 -3.53 5.02 20.80
CA GLY A 182 -2.52 4.45 19.92
C GLY A 182 -2.99 4.35 18.47
N ASP A 183 -2.65 3.22 17.83
CA ASP A 183 -3.08 2.87 16.48
C ASP A 183 -4.55 2.39 16.39
N ARG A 184 -5.21 2.32 17.55
CA ARG A 184 -6.60 1.87 17.73
C ARG A 184 -6.83 0.41 17.34
N VAL A 185 -5.82 -0.44 17.56
CA VAL A 185 -5.89 -1.88 17.35
C VAL A 185 -5.33 -2.62 18.58
N CYS A 186 -6.11 -3.53 19.15
CA CYS A 186 -5.76 -4.16 20.44
C CYS A 186 -4.80 -5.35 20.34
N ASP A 187 -4.57 -5.89 19.15
CA ASP A 187 -3.63 -6.99 18.94
C ASP A 187 -2.26 -6.53 18.40
N THR A 188 -2.06 -5.23 18.24
CA THR A 188 -0.78 -4.56 17.99
C THR A 188 -0.23 -4.00 19.30
N PRO A 189 0.85 -4.57 19.86
CA PRO A 189 1.47 -4.01 21.05
C PRO A 189 1.97 -2.59 20.78
N GLN A 190 1.74 -1.67 21.73
CA GLN A 190 2.23 -0.30 21.62
C GLN A 190 3.74 -0.26 21.36
N THR A 191 4.19 0.69 20.56
CA THR A 191 5.60 0.87 20.23
C THR A 191 5.90 2.36 20.03
N VAL A 192 7.19 2.72 20.04
CA VAL A 192 7.68 4.05 19.64
C VAL A 192 8.22 4.06 18.21
N GLY A 193 8.00 2.97 17.48
CA GLY A 193 8.51 2.74 16.14
C GLY A 193 9.83 1.99 16.19
N ASN A 194 10.04 1.11 15.21
CA ASN A 194 11.22 0.26 15.16
C ASN A 194 12.12 0.62 13.98
N GLN A 195 13.40 0.29 14.14
CA GLN A 195 14.43 0.44 13.12
C GLN A 195 15.21 -0.88 13.06
N GLY A 196 14.82 -1.76 12.15
CA GLY A 196 15.45 -3.07 11.96
C GLY A 196 14.64 -4.24 12.51
N CYS A 197 15.06 -5.46 12.16
CA CYS A 197 14.26 -6.67 12.40
C CYS A 197 14.53 -7.33 13.76
N LYS A 198 15.26 -6.66 14.65
CA LYS A 198 15.59 -7.24 15.94
C LYS A 198 14.38 -7.12 16.88
N PRO A 199 14.06 -8.17 17.65
CA PRO A 199 13.05 -8.10 18.70
C PRO A 199 13.35 -6.95 19.68
N VAL A 200 12.36 -6.09 19.92
CA VAL A 200 12.45 -5.06 20.97
C VAL A 200 11.21 -5.11 21.85
N HIS A 201 11.31 -4.53 23.04
CA HIS A 201 10.21 -4.46 24.00
C HIS A 201 9.76 -3.01 24.18
N ASN A 202 8.47 -2.81 24.41
CA ASN A 202 7.91 -1.50 24.67
C ASN A 202 8.06 -1.09 26.15
N CYS A 203 7.51 0.08 26.50
CA CYS A 203 7.51 0.63 27.86
C CYS A 203 6.78 -0.22 28.91
N LEU A 204 6.00 -1.21 28.47
CA LEU A 204 5.28 -2.18 29.30
C LEU A 204 6.03 -3.53 29.41
N GLY A 205 7.19 -3.65 28.78
CA GLY A 205 7.94 -4.91 28.71
C GLY A 205 7.32 -5.96 27.79
N GLN A 206 6.38 -5.57 26.91
CA GLN A 206 5.80 -6.47 25.91
C GLN A 206 6.66 -6.46 24.66
N LEU A 207 6.79 -7.61 24.00
CA LEU A 207 7.44 -7.70 22.70
C LEU A 207 6.64 -6.92 21.64
N VAL A 208 7.30 -6.07 20.85
CA VAL A 208 6.65 -5.30 19.79
C VAL A 208 6.76 -5.99 18.43
N ASN A 209 5.79 -5.75 17.57
CA ASN A 209 5.75 -6.31 16.23
C ASN A 209 6.42 -5.38 15.20
N GLY A 210 7.76 -5.42 15.12
CA GLY A 210 8.53 -4.72 14.08
C GLY A 210 8.34 -5.31 12.66
N GLU A 211 7.65 -6.45 12.54
CA GLU A 211 7.34 -7.06 11.24
C GLU A 211 5.99 -6.58 10.66
N ASN A 212 5.28 -5.72 11.41
CA ASN A 212 4.01 -5.16 10.97
C ASN A 212 4.21 -4.22 9.79
N TYR A 213 3.34 -4.31 8.77
CA TYR A 213 3.40 -3.40 7.62
C TYR A 213 3.22 -1.93 8.00
N MET A 214 2.59 -1.61 9.14
CA MET A 214 2.36 -0.23 9.62
C MET A 214 3.44 0.26 10.60
N ASP A 215 4.55 -0.45 10.76
CA ASP A 215 5.77 0.04 11.42
C ASP A 215 6.64 0.83 10.40
N TYR A 216 7.86 1.26 10.76
CA TYR A 216 8.87 1.86 9.88
C TYR A 216 10.12 0.97 9.67
N SER A 217 10.04 -0.30 10.03
CA SER A 217 11.10 -1.28 9.85
C SER A 217 11.24 -1.83 8.42
N GLY A 218 10.42 -1.34 7.47
CA GLY A 218 10.37 -1.85 6.09
C GLY A 218 11.66 -1.66 5.32
N ALA A 219 12.36 -0.54 5.54
CA ALA A 219 13.65 -0.25 4.92
C ALA A 219 14.74 -1.29 5.26
N TYR A 220 14.54 -2.07 6.33
CA TYR A 220 15.45 -3.14 6.77
C TYR A 220 14.96 -4.54 6.37
N GLY A 221 13.88 -4.62 5.59
CA GLY A 221 13.32 -5.87 5.07
C GLY A 221 12.48 -6.67 6.04
N CYS A 222 11.91 -6.01 7.06
CA CYS A 222 11.23 -6.69 8.16
C CYS A 222 9.73 -6.88 7.94
N TYR A 223 9.09 -6.19 6.99
CA TYR A 223 7.64 -6.27 6.81
C TYR A 223 7.16 -7.67 6.39
N ARG A 224 6.17 -8.21 7.11
CA ARG A 224 5.63 -9.57 6.92
C ARG A 224 4.12 -9.70 7.11
N MET A 225 3.46 -8.81 7.87
CA MET A 225 2.08 -9.07 8.31
C MET A 225 1.21 -7.86 8.64
N PHE A 226 -0.10 -8.07 8.50
CA PHE A 226 -1.13 -7.37 9.26
C PHE A 226 -1.67 -8.27 10.37
N THR A 227 -2.25 -7.65 11.41
CA THR A 227 -2.93 -8.38 12.48
C THR A 227 -4.41 -8.62 12.17
N VAL A 228 -5.07 -9.50 12.94
CA VAL A 228 -6.53 -9.72 12.86
C VAL A 228 -7.30 -8.41 13.10
N GLY A 229 -6.91 -7.64 14.13
CA GLY A 229 -7.53 -6.37 14.45
C GLY A 229 -7.33 -5.31 13.35
N GLN A 230 -6.15 -5.27 12.72
CA GLN A 230 -5.92 -4.42 11.56
C GLN A 230 -6.80 -4.83 10.38
N VAL A 231 -6.91 -6.13 10.08
CA VAL A 231 -7.80 -6.61 9.00
C VAL A 231 -9.26 -6.23 9.25
N ALA A 232 -9.77 -6.41 10.46
CA ALA A 232 -11.13 -5.99 10.82
C ALA A 232 -11.35 -4.48 10.60
N ARG A 233 -10.33 -3.67 10.89
CA ARG A 233 -10.37 -2.21 10.66
C ARG A 233 -10.35 -1.85 9.17
N MET A 234 -9.59 -2.58 8.36
CA MET A 234 -9.58 -2.43 6.90
C MET A 234 -10.92 -2.85 6.27
N GLU A 235 -11.53 -3.93 6.75
CA GLU A 235 -12.87 -4.36 6.34
C GLU A 235 -13.93 -3.29 6.66
N ALA A 236 -13.87 -2.71 7.86
CA ALA A 236 -14.73 -1.58 8.24
C ALA A 236 -14.50 -0.35 7.35
N ALA A 237 -13.24 -0.06 7.00
CA ALA A 237 -12.90 1.02 6.08
C ALA A 237 -13.53 0.84 4.69
N MET A 238 -13.63 -0.40 4.19
CA MET A 238 -14.30 -0.68 2.92
C MET A 238 -15.82 -0.42 2.93
N GLN A 239 -16.43 -0.33 4.11
CA GLN A 239 -17.83 0.06 4.28
C GLN A 239 -18.03 1.58 4.40
N HIS A 240 -16.95 2.35 4.56
CA HIS A 240 -17.02 3.82 4.62
C HIS A 240 -17.57 4.40 3.29
N PRO A 241 -18.38 5.48 3.30
CA PRO A 241 -18.93 6.07 2.07
C PRO A 241 -17.90 6.47 1.01
N ALA A 242 -16.67 6.79 1.43
CA ALA A 242 -15.53 7.08 0.53
C ALA A 242 -14.92 5.84 -0.16
N ARG A 243 -15.25 4.62 0.29
CA ARG A 243 -14.62 3.37 -0.19
C ARG A 243 -15.65 2.39 -0.73
N LYS A 244 -16.83 2.35 -0.11
CA LYS A 244 -17.95 1.47 -0.49
C LYS A 244 -18.29 1.53 -1.98
N PRO A 245 -18.39 2.71 -2.64
CA PRO A 245 -18.72 2.79 -4.06
C PRO A 245 -17.73 2.05 -4.97
N LEU A 246 -16.46 1.95 -4.57
CA LEU A 246 -15.37 1.47 -5.42
C LEU A 246 -15.54 0.01 -5.86
N TRP A 247 -16.11 -0.82 -4.98
CA TRP A 247 -16.28 -2.25 -5.20
C TRP A 247 -17.73 -2.67 -5.51
N GLN A 248 -18.65 -1.70 -5.68
CA GLN A 248 -20.03 -2.03 -6.06
C GLN A 248 -20.09 -2.54 -7.50
N PRO A 249 -21.01 -3.48 -7.83
CA PRO A 249 -21.12 -4.05 -9.18
C PRO A 249 -21.18 -3.00 -10.29
N GLN A 250 -21.93 -1.91 -10.07
CA GLN A 250 -22.05 -0.83 -11.04
C GLN A 250 -20.71 -0.13 -11.32
N ASN A 251 -19.89 0.08 -10.28
CA ASN A 251 -18.58 0.72 -10.45
C ASN A 251 -17.60 -0.22 -11.16
N LEU A 252 -17.65 -1.52 -10.86
CA LEU A 252 -16.84 -2.52 -11.57
C LEU A 252 -17.20 -2.58 -13.07
N ILE A 253 -18.48 -2.45 -13.42
CA ILE A 253 -18.93 -2.39 -14.82
C ILE A 253 -18.48 -1.08 -15.49
N ALA A 254 -18.65 0.04 -14.80
CA ALA A 254 -18.29 1.37 -15.28
C ALA A 254 -16.78 1.50 -15.55
N THR A 255 -15.96 0.84 -14.74
CA THR A 255 -14.49 0.80 -14.88
C THR A 255 -14.00 -0.36 -15.76
N GLY A 256 -14.89 -1.24 -16.22
CA GLY A 256 -14.56 -2.36 -17.12
C GLY A 256 -13.88 -3.55 -16.45
N VAL A 257 -13.97 -3.70 -15.12
CA VAL A 257 -13.30 -4.76 -14.35
C VAL A 257 -14.24 -5.85 -13.82
N ALA A 258 -15.53 -5.78 -14.16
CA ALA A 258 -16.52 -6.80 -13.83
C ALA A 258 -16.25 -8.11 -14.60
N GLY A 259 -16.27 -9.26 -13.91
CA GLY A 259 -16.27 -10.59 -14.55
C GLY A 259 -14.91 -11.20 -14.90
N ASN A 260 -13.80 -10.46 -14.77
CA ASN A 260 -12.44 -11.00 -14.99
C ASN A 260 -11.90 -11.56 -13.67
N ASN A 261 -12.25 -12.79 -13.29
CA ASN A 261 -11.63 -13.53 -12.17
C ASN A 261 -10.68 -14.58 -12.70
#